data_AF-W5YUG9-F1
#
_entry.id   AF-W5YUG9-F1
#
_cell.length_a   1.000
_cell.length_b   1.000
_cell.length_c   1.000
_cell.angle_alpha   90.00
_cell.angle_beta   90.00
_cell.angle_gamma   90.00
#
_symmetry.space_group_name_H-M   'P 1'
#
loop_
_entity.id
_entity.type
_entity.pdbx_description
1 polymer ?
#
loop_
_entity_poly.entity_id
_entity_poly.type
_entity_poly.pdbx_seq_one_letter_code
_entity_poly.pdbx_strand_id
1 'polypeptide(L)'
;MLILKKRIPKISRSGSQILLVFIGFLLLFRFVLPFGDEPDFFYRAEKLLNAAHSQFSPYYLLAPAFDALYLIKGCKINSDVLSFWSYTGDKECVEPFGQALIRFSITLFICLPLIFVLVFRRFFYKFFRLLGWAADSEDWGRRADVLSLSLLFPGLIFYIGVLAEEQLVLVLSLLIFLAWRSKFFVCFLLIGIFSLDLGNGIVVLVFILTAIFFQVVDRVVGLRGVAILILLMFGFSLFVGYTLLSHFESVALVGQKASSISAKASSIGEEIRGKYPVILRPIITFMTGVFMTPSGVKAIPAYVISFLGLIIVFRRIMVCISDRSRRYDNGMNCENSQFRSACVDALAAIAIIGCFVFVLPDYANAKYYIFLVPFLFYVSSFVVCRHKILIFNAVLSVTVLINLSLYRI
;
A
#
# COMPACT_ATOMS: atom_id res chain seq x y z
N MET A 1 25.34 8.58 31.94
CA MET A 1 24.22 9.18 31.18
C MET A 1 23.10 8.15 31.06
N LEU A 2 22.13 8.19 31.98
CA LEU A 2 20.98 7.27 31.99
C LEU A 2 20.03 7.67 30.86
N ILE A 3 20.07 6.93 29.74
CA ILE A 3 19.07 7.06 28.68
C ILE A 3 17.75 6.56 29.28
N LEU A 4 16.90 7.50 29.70
CA LEU A 4 15.51 7.24 30.07
C LEU A 4 14.81 6.61 28.86
N LYS A 5 14.82 5.28 28.79
CA LYS A 5 14.08 4.50 27.78
C LYS A 5 12.61 4.91 27.88
N LYS A 6 12.15 5.67 26.88
CA LYS A 6 10.79 6.21 26.81
C LYS A 6 9.79 5.05 26.92
N ARG A 7 9.05 4.97 28.03
CA ARG A 7 8.07 3.89 28.26
C ARG A 7 6.94 4.01 27.25
N ILE A 8 6.65 2.92 26.54
CA ILE A 8 5.45 2.80 25.70
C ILE A 8 4.22 2.83 26.63
N PRO A 9 3.24 3.74 26.42
CA PRO A 9 2.04 3.81 27.24
C PRO A 9 1.17 2.56 27.05
N LYS A 10 0.35 2.21 28.06
CA LYS A 10 -0.57 1.04 27.97
C LYS A 10 -1.56 1.19 26.81
N ILE A 11 -2.18 2.37 26.71
CA ILE A 11 -3.04 2.80 25.60
C ILE A 11 -2.36 3.96 24.90
N SER A 12 -2.18 3.88 23.59
CA SER A 12 -1.53 4.94 22.83
C SER A 12 -2.51 6.08 22.54
N ARG A 13 -2.47 7.18 23.31
CA ARG A 13 -3.33 8.36 23.06
C ARG A 13 -3.25 8.85 21.61
N SER A 14 -2.03 8.97 21.09
CA SER A 14 -1.82 9.45 19.72
C SER A 14 -2.19 8.40 18.65
N GLY A 15 -2.05 7.10 18.96
CA GLY A 15 -2.55 6.03 18.11
C GLY A 15 -4.07 6.05 18.00
N SER A 16 -4.76 6.16 19.15
CA SER A 16 -6.21 6.25 19.22
C SER A 16 -6.77 7.48 18.50
N GLN A 17 -6.14 8.66 18.65
CA GLN A 17 -6.55 9.87 17.93
C GLN A 17 -6.46 9.70 16.41
N ILE A 18 -5.34 9.18 15.91
CA ILE A 18 -5.15 8.94 14.47
C ILE A 18 -6.16 7.90 13.96
N LEU A 19 -6.44 6.87 14.75
CA LEU A 19 -7.45 5.86 14.41
C LEU A 19 -8.86 6.44 14.33
N LEU A 20 -9.24 7.35 15.23
CA LEU A 20 -10.53 8.02 15.14
C LEU A 20 -10.65 8.85 13.85
N VAL A 21 -9.58 9.58 13.48
CA VAL A 21 -9.53 10.32 12.22
C VAL A 21 -9.60 9.37 11.02
N PHE A 22 -8.90 8.23 11.07
CA PHE A 22 -8.95 7.19 10.03
C PHE A 22 -10.37 6.63 9.86
N ILE A 23 -11.04 6.27 10.96
CA ILE A 23 -12.43 5.77 10.94
C ILE A 23 -13.37 6.82 10.35
N GLY A 24 -13.20 8.09 10.74
CA GLY A 24 -13.97 9.20 10.18
C GLY A 24 -13.77 9.36 8.68
N PHE A 25 -12.52 9.36 8.19
CA PHE A 25 -12.25 9.41 6.75
C PHE A 25 -12.77 8.17 6.02
N LEU A 26 -12.59 6.97 6.59
CA LEU A 26 -13.10 5.74 5.99
C LEU A 26 -14.62 5.82 5.75
N LEU A 27 -15.36 6.33 6.74
CA LEU A 27 -16.81 6.54 6.62
C LEU A 27 -17.13 7.57 5.52
N LEU A 28 -16.45 8.72 5.52
CA LEU A 28 -16.68 9.78 4.51
C LEU A 28 -16.35 9.32 3.09
N PHE A 29 -15.23 8.61 2.90
CA PHE A 29 -14.85 8.04 1.60
C PHE A 29 -15.93 7.09 1.10
N ARG A 30 -16.47 6.23 1.98
CA ARG A 30 -17.54 5.29 1.61
C ARG A 30 -18.74 5.99 0.98
N PHE A 31 -19.15 7.11 1.54
CA PHE A 31 -20.30 7.86 1.04
C PHE A 31 -20.02 8.66 -0.22
N VAL A 32 -18.76 9.01 -0.50
CA VAL A 32 -18.38 9.93 -1.58
C VAL A 32 -17.80 9.21 -2.80
N LEU A 33 -17.29 7.99 -2.65
CA LEU A 33 -16.80 7.18 -3.77
C LEU A 33 -17.94 6.78 -4.73
N PRO A 34 -17.69 6.75 -6.05
CA PRO A 34 -18.65 6.19 -7.00
C PRO A 34 -18.82 4.68 -6.77
N PHE A 35 -20.05 4.27 -6.50
CA PHE A 35 -20.38 2.87 -6.27
C PHE A 35 -20.21 2.06 -7.55
N GLY A 36 -19.54 0.91 -7.45
CA GLY A 36 -19.27 0.04 -8.60
C GLY A 36 -18.00 0.36 -9.37
N ASP A 37 -17.34 1.48 -9.10
CA ASP A 37 -16.07 1.88 -9.71
C ASP A 37 -14.87 1.51 -8.81
N GLU A 38 -14.84 0.24 -8.42
CA GLU A 38 -13.74 -0.40 -7.70
C GLU A 38 -13.02 -1.38 -8.63
N PRO A 39 -11.71 -1.64 -8.43
CA PRO A 39 -10.94 -2.49 -9.34
C PRO A 39 -11.55 -3.88 -9.46
N ASP A 40 -11.97 -4.28 -10.66
CA ASP A 40 -12.65 -5.54 -10.96
C ASP A 40 -13.88 -5.81 -10.06
N PHE A 41 -14.61 -4.75 -9.69
CA PHE A 41 -15.68 -4.79 -8.69
C PHE A 41 -16.64 -5.95 -8.86
N PHE A 42 -17.23 -6.13 -10.05
CA PHE A 42 -18.22 -7.18 -10.28
C PHE A 42 -17.66 -8.58 -10.04
N TYR A 43 -16.49 -8.88 -10.60
CA TYR A 43 -15.87 -10.20 -10.43
C TYR A 43 -15.49 -10.47 -8.97
N ARG A 44 -14.92 -9.47 -8.28
CA ARG A 44 -14.43 -9.62 -6.92
C ARG A 44 -15.54 -9.64 -5.88
N ALA A 45 -16.49 -8.72 -6.01
CA ALA A 45 -17.63 -8.67 -5.12
C ALA A 45 -18.50 -9.92 -5.32
N GLU A 46 -18.72 -10.38 -6.56
CA GLU A 46 -19.42 -11.64 -6.81
C GLU A 46 -18.70 -12.84 -6.19
N LYS A 47 -17.38 -12.93 -6.33
CA LYS A 47 -16.58 -13.97 -5.66
C LYS A 47 -16.76 -13.91 -4.14
N LEU A 48 -16.70 -12.72 -3.54
CA LEU A 48 -16.84 -12.56 -2.10
C LEU A 48 -18.26 -12.88 -1.60
N LEU A 49 -19.29 -12.49 -2.35
CA LEU A 49 -20.69 -12.67 -1.95
C LEU A 49 -21.16 -14.12 -2.15
N ASN A 50 -20.73 -14.78 -3.23
CA ASN A 50 -21.29 -16.06 -3.66
C ASN A 50 -20.37 -17.26 -3.43
N ALA A 51 -19.09 -17.08 -3.10
CA ALA A 51 -18.19 -18.20 -2.82
C ALA A 51 -18.36 -18.75 -1.40
N ALA A 52 -18.16 -20.06 -1.26
CA ALA A 52 -18.04 -20.69 0.06
C ALA A 52 -16.73 -20.24 0.72
N HIS A 53 -16.85 -19.55 1.86
CA HIS A 53 -15.70 -19.13 2.65
C HIS A 53 -15.21 -20.27 3.55
N SER A 54 -13.89 -20.45 3.62
CA SER A 54 -13.27 -21.34 4.61
C SER A 54 -13.65 -20.90 6.02
N GLN A 55 -13.88 -21.85 6.94
CA GLN A 55 -14.17 -21.57 8.36
C GLN A 55 -13.06 -20.75 9.05
N PHE A 56 -11.85 -20.78 8.52
CA PHE A 56 -10.71 -20.01 9.02
C PHE A 56 -10.63 -18.59 8.45
N SER A 57 -11.50 -18.23 7.51
CA SER A 57 -11.60 -16.89 6.94
C SER A 57 -12.53 -16.02 7.77
N PRO A 58 -12.19 -14.75 8.07
CA PRO A 58 -13.12 -13.84 8.75
C PRO A 58 -14.39 -13.59 7.93
N TYR A 59 -14.36 -13.82 6.61
CA TYR A 59 -15.52 -13.71 5.73
C TYR A 59 -16.59 -14.78 6.02
N TYR A 60 -16.22 -15.94 6.59
CA TYR A 60 -17.18 -16.95 7.01
C TYR A 60 -18.13 -16.44 8.11
N LEU A 61 -17.60 -15.69 9.08
CA LEU A 61 -18.40 -15.08 10.16
C LEU A 61 -19.28 -13.92 9.66
N LEU A 62 -18.92 -13.33 8.53
CA LEU A 62 -19.63 -12.19 7.92
C LEU A 62 -20.67 -12.62 6.87
N ALA A 63 -20.79 -13.92 6.57
CA ALA A 63 -21.71 -14.42 5.55
C ALA A 63 -23.15 -13.86 5.68
N PRO A 64 -23.78 -13.79 6.88
CA PRO A 64 -25.12 -13.22 7.00
C PRO A 64 -25.21 -11.74 6.63
N ALA A 65 -24.12 -10.97 6.79
CA ALA A 65 -24.07 -9.57 6.42
C ALA A 65 -23.96 -9.38 4.89
N PHE A 66 -23.43 -10.38 4.18
CA PHE A 66 -23.31 -10.35 2.73
C PHE A 66 -24.66 -10.54 2.03
N ASP A 67 -25.60 -11.27 2.63
CA ASP A 67 -26.96 -11.45 2.09
C ASP A 67 -27.73 -10.12 1.96
N ALA A 68 -27.34 -9.10 2.73
CA ALA A 68 -27.91 -7.76 2.68
C ALA A 68 -27.24 -6.84 1.65
N LEU A 69 -26.19 -7.30 0.96
CA LEU A 69 -25.47 -6.55 -0.08
C LEU A 69 -25.96 -6.98 -1.47
N TYR A 70 -26.12 -6.01 -2.37
CA TYR A 70 -26.48 -6.28 -3.76
C TYR A 70 -25.57 -5.53 -4.74
N LEU A 71 -25.37 -6.11 -5.92
CA LEU A 71 -24.55 -5.52 -6.97
C LEU A 71 -25.43 -4.70 -7.91
N ILE A 72 -25.18 -3.40 -7.99
CA ILE A 72 -25.82 -2.53 -8.98
C ILE A 72 -24.92 -2.48 -10.22
N LYS A 73 -25.43 -2.99 -11.35
CA LYS A 73 -24.81 -2.84 -12.67
C LYS A 73 -25.45 -1.62 -13.34
N GLY A 74 -24.72 -0.53 -13.50
CA GLY A 74 -25.31 0.66 -14.14
C GLY A 74 -24.51 1.95 -14.03
N CYS A 75 -23.68 2.13 -12.99
CA CYS A 75 -22.91 3.37 -12.81
C CYS A 75 -22.09 3.75 -14.07
N LYS A 76 -22.50 4.85 -14.71
CA LYS A 76 -21.79 5.44 -15.85
C LYS A 76 -20.97 6.60 -15.34
N ILE A 77 -19.66 6.50 -15.55
CA ILE A 77 -18.72 7.55 -15.18
C ILE A 77 -18.19 8.16 -16.46
N ASN A 78 -18.46 9.45 -16.65
CA ASN A 78 -17.87 10.20 -17.74
C ASN A 78 -16.53 10.73 -17.26
N SER A 79 -15.48 9.98 -17.55
CA SER A 79 -14.11 10.33 -17.25
C SER A 79 -13.19 9.79 -18.34
N ASP A 80 -12.23 10.60 -18.76
CA ASP A 80 -11.24 10.22 -19.77
C ASP A 80 -9.83 10.25 -19.17
N VAL A 81 -8.91 9.54 -19.79
CA VAL A 81 -7.49 9.51 -19.44
C VAL A 81 -6.88 10.91 -19.46
N LEU A 82 -7.33 11.79 -20.35
CA LEU A 82 -6.86 13.17 -20.43
C LEU A 82 -7.79 14.18 -19.75
N SER A 83 -8.97 13.75 -19.24
CA SER A 83 -9.88 14.69 -18.61
C SER A 83 -9.35 15.15 -17.25
N PHE A 84 -9.49 16.47 -17.01
CA PHE A 84 -9.17 17.11 -15.74
C PHE A 84 -10.35 17.07 -14.75
N TRP A 85 -11.54 16.75 -15.27
CA TRP A 85 -12.79 16.66 -14.54
C TRP A 85 -13.48 15.34 -14.87
N SER A 86 -14.23 14.83 -13.91
CA SER A 86 -15.03 13.62 -14.05
C SER A 86 -16.45 13.91 -13.58
N TYR A 87 -17.44 13.30 -14.22
CA TYR A 87 -18.82 13.38 -13.76
C TYR A 87 -19.27 12.02 -13.23
N THR A 88 -19.73 12.01 -11.97
CA THR A 88 -20.17 10.83 -11.21
C THR A 88 -21.54 11.03 -10.56
N GLY A 89 -22.28 12.06 -10.98
CA GLY A 89 -23.58 12.45 -10.41
C GLY A 89 -24.75 11.54 -10.75
N ASP A 90 -24.54 10.51 -11.57
CA ASP A 90 -25.59 9.55 -11.91
C ASP A 90 -26.08 8.82 -10.65
N LYS A 91 -27.41 8.73 -10.48
CA LYS A 91 -28.03 8.10 -9.30
C LYS A 91 -27.59 6.65 -9.09
N GLU A 92 -27.23 5.96 -10.18
CA GLU A 92 -26.74 4.57 -10.16
C GLU A 92 -25.32 4.44 -9.59
N CYS A 93 -24.57 5.54 -9.51
CA CYS A 93 -23.24 5.61 -8.87
C CYS A 93 -23.31 5.93 -7.38
N VAL A 94 -24.51 6.13 -6.81
CA VAL A 94 -24.70 6.41 -5.39
C VAL A 94 -25.06 5.12 -4.67
N GLU A 95 -24.23 4.75 -3.70
CA GLU A 95 -24.53 3.59 -2.85
C GLU A 95 -25.68 3.91 -1.87
N PRO A 96 -26.65 3.00 -1.72
CA PRO A 96 -27.68 3.12 -0.69
C PRO A 96 -27.07 3.19 0.72
N PHE A 97 -27.66 4.01 1.58
CA PHE A 97 -27.13 4.26 2.93
C PHE A 97 -26.90 3.00 3.75
N GLY A 98 -27.87 2.07 3.77
CA GLY A 98 -27.74 0.80 4.51
C GLY A 98 -26.58 -0.06 4.01
N GLN A 99 -26.40 -0.14 2.69
CA GLN A 99 -25.31 -0.90 2.08
C GLN A 99 -23.95 -0.27 2.39
N ALA A 100 -23.84 1.06 2.34
CA ALA A 100 -22.64 1.78 2.73
C ALA A 100 -22.25 1.52 4.18
N LEU A 101 -23.22 1.51 5.10
CA LEU A 101 -22.98 1.19 6.52
C LEU A 101 -22.51 -0.25 6.72
N ILE A 102 -23.15 -1.22 6.07
CA ILE A 102 -22.77 -2.64 6.18
C ILE A 102 -21.33 -2.83 5.68
N ARG A 103 -20.99 -2.27 4.52
CA ARG A 103 -19.63 -2.34 3.97
C ARG A 103 -18.62 -1.65 4.88
N PHE A 104 -18.95 -0.49 5.42
CA PHE A 104 -18.10 0.19 6.41
C PHE A 104 -17.86 -0.68 7.65
N SER A 105 -18.90 -1.34 8.19
CA SER A 105 -18.79 -2.25 9.33
C SER A 105 -17.93 -3.48 9.02
N ILE A 106 -18.10 -4.08 7.85
CA ILE A 106 -17.26 -5.19 7.37
C ILE A 106 -15.80 -4.74 7.28
N THR A 107 -15.54 -3.58 6.67
CA THR A 107 -14.18 -3.04 6.55
C THR A 107 -13.55 -2.83 7.93
N LEU A 108 -14.30 -2.26 8.88
CA LEU A 108 -13.84 -2.04 10.25
C LEU A 108 -13.53 -3.36 10.95
N PHE A 109 -14.38 -4.38 10.78
CA PHE A 109 -14.19 -5.71 11.35
C PHE A 109 -12.89 -6.37 10.84
N ILE A 110 -12.65 -6.35 9.53
CA ILE A 110 -11.43 -6.88 8.92
C ILE A 110 -10.19 -6.10 9.40
N CYS A 111 -10.32 -4.80 9.67
CA CYS A 111 -9.25 -3.97 10.21
C CYS A 111 -9.00 -4.17 11.72
N LEU A 112 -9.82 -4.93 12.45
CA LEU A 112 -9.68 -5.10 13.90
C LEU A 112 -8.29 -5.54 14.36
N PRO A 113 -7.60 -6.51 13.71
CA PRO A 113 -6.25 -6.90 14.11
C PRO A 113 -5.29 -5.71 14.09
N LEU A 114 -5.38 -4.86 13.06
CA LEU A 114 -4.55 -3.68 12.90
C LEU A 114 -4.88 -2.61 13.95
N ILE A 115 -6.17 -2.31 14.15
CA ILE A 115 -6.65 -1.36 15.15
C ILE A 115 -6.20 -1.77 16.54
N PHE A 116 -6.39 -3.04 16.90
CA PHE A 116 -6.07 -3.58 18.22
C PHE A 116 -4.57 -3.47 18.51
N VAL A 117 -3.71 -3.77 17.53
CA VAL A 117 -2.26 -3.63 17.67
C VAL A 117 -1.83 -2.16 17.82
N LEU A 118 -2.49 -1.24 17.10
CA LEU A 118 -2.17 0.19 17.14
C LEU A 118 -2.65 0.90 18.42
N VAL A 119 -3.73 0.43 19.05
CA VAL A 119 -4.25 0.94 20.33
C VAL A 119 -3.47 0.36 21.51
N PHE A 120 -3.33 -0.97 21.56
CA PHE A 120 -2.74 -1.71 22.68
C PHE A 120 -1.26 -2.02 22.46
N ARG A 121 -0.50 -1.04 21.99
CA ARG A 121 0.90 -1.19 21.55
C ARG A 121 1.81 -1.85 22.59
N ARG A 122 1.62 -1.55 23.88
CA ARG A 122 2.43 -2.10 24.97
C ARG A 122 2.15 -3.58 25.21
N PHE A 123 0.89 -4.00 25.08
CA PHE A 123 0.51 -5.41 25.21
C PHE A 123 1.22 -6.23 24.13
N PHE A 124 1.08 -5.82 22.87
CA PHE A 124 1.75 -6.49 21.76
C PHE A 124 3.26 -6.42 21.85
N TYR A 125 3.85 -5.26 22.16
CA TYR A 125 5.30 -5.17 22.37
C TYR A 125 5.80 -6.18 23.39
N LYS A 126 5.11 -6.32 24.54
CA LYS A 126 5.49 -7.30 25.57
C LYS A 126 5.32 -8.74 25.08
N PHE A 127 4.22 -9.03 24.39
CA PHE A 127 3.94 -10.35 23.83
C PHE A 127 5.01 -10.76 22.82
N PHE A 128 5.30 -9.92 21.83
CA PHE A 128 6.38 -10.16 20.86
C PHE A 128 7.75 -10.26 21.54
N ARG A 129 8.01 -9.48 22.60
CA ARG A 129 9.27 -9.55 23.33
C ARG A 129 9.44 -10.85 24.09
N LEU A 130 8.37 -11.36 24.71
CA LEU A 130 8.35 -12.65 25.40
C LEU A 130 8.76 -13.78 24.46
N LEU A 131 8.30 -13.71 23.21
CA LEU A 131 8.57 -14.71 22.18
C LEU A 131 9.95 -14.53 21.51
N GLY A 132 10.75 -13.54 21.94
CA GLY A 132 12.04 -13.22 21.32
C GLY A 132 11.92 -12.57 19.94
N TRP A 133 10.74 -12.05 19.60
CA TRP A 133 10.38 -11.54 18.27
C TRP A 133 10.32 -10.00 18.19
N ALA A 134 10.31 -9.30 19.32
CA ALA A 134 10.21 -7.84 19.31
C ALA A 134 11.56 -7.17 19.04
N ALA A 135 11.50 -6.11 18.23
CA ALA A 135 12.56 -5.13 18.08
C ALA A 135 12.76 -4.30 19.37
N ASP A 136 13.69 -3.34 19.31
CA ASP A 136 13.78 -2.28 20.31
C ASP A 136 12.44 -1.55 20.48
N SER A 137 12.16 -1.12 21.72
CA SER A 137 10.90 -0.43 22.04
C SER A 137 10.69 0.85 21.23
N GLU A 138 11.78 1.52 20.86
CA GLU A 138 11.73 2.72 20.04
C GLU A 138 11.37 2.42 18.58
N ASP A 139 11.99 1.40 17.98
CA ASP A 139 11.68 0.96 16.61
C ASP A 139 10.21 0.51 16.51
N TRP A 140 9.76 -0.32 17.47
CA TRP A 140 8.37 -0.75 17.54
C TRP A 140 7.40 0.43 17.64
N GLY A 141 7.69 1.40 18.52
CA GLY A 141 6.90 2.61 18.67
C GLY A 141 6.82 3.43 17.38
N ARG A 142 7.96 3.58 16.69
CA ARG A 142 8.06 4.33 15.43
C ARG A 142 7.32 3.63 14.29
N ARG A 143 7.45 2.31 14.14
CA ARG A 143 6.69 1.52 13.16
C ARG A 143 5.19 1.61 13.41
N ALA A 144 4.75 1.47 14.66
CA ALA A 144 3.34 1.63 15.00
C ALA A 144 2.82 3.05 14.71
N ASP A 145 3.63 4.09 14.95
CA ASP A 145 3.29 5.46 14.58
C ASP A 145 3.20 5.66 13.07
N VAL A 146 4.18 5.19 12.32
CA VAL A 146 4.22 5.28 10.86
C VAL A 146 3.04 4.52 10.25
N LEU A 147 2.77 3.30 10.70
CA LEU A 147 1.64 2.52 10.24
C LEU A 147 0.32 3.27 10.47
N SER A 148 0.12 3.84 11.67
CA SER A 148 -1.08 4.65 11.95
C SER A 148 -1.19 5.87 11.04
N LEU A 149 -0.07 6.54 10.72
CA LEU A 149 -0.06 7.68 9.80
C LEU A 149 -0.34 7.27 8.35
N SER A 150 0.19 6.13 7.91
CA SER A 150 -0.05 5.59 6.57
C SER A 150 -1.51 5.24 6.35
N LEU A 151 -2.27 4.86 7.38
CA LEU A 151 -3.71 4.63 7.27
C LEU A 151 -4.50 5.87 6.85
N LEU A 152 -3.96 7.07 7.10
CA LEU A 152 -4.60 8.32 6.68
C LEU A 152 -4.30 8.71 5.24
N PHE A 153 -3.45 7.95 4.55
CA PHE A 153 -3.13 8.19 3.15
C PHE A 153 -4.34 7.81 2.26
N PRO A 154 -4.81 8.69 1.37
CA PRO A 154 -6.07 8.49 0.63
C PRO A 154 -6.12 7.19 -0.16
N GLY A 155 -5.04 6.79 -0.83
CA GLY A 155 -4.98 5.52 -1.56
C GLY A 155 -5.14 4.31 -0.64
N LEU A 156 -4.58 4.36 0.57
CA LEU A 156 -4.73 3.27 1.53
C LEU A 156 -6.17 3.20 2.07
N ILE A 157 -6.79 4.34 2.36
CA ILE A 157 -8.22 4.41 2.74
C ILE A 157 -9.10 3.85 1.62
N PHE A 158 -8.80 4.19 0.36
CA PHE A 158 -9.52 3.68 -0.80
C PHE A 158 -9.39 2.16 -0.93
N TYR A 159 -8.17 1.62 -1.01
CA TYR A 159 -7.97 0.19 -1.24
C TYR A 159 -8.38 -0.69 -0.06
N ILE A 160 -8.32 -0.20 1.18
CA ILE A 160 -8.81 -0.94 2.34
C ILE A 160 -10.35 -0.95 2.42
N GLY A 161 -11.03 -0.03 1.72
CA GLY A 161 -12.50 0.04 1.65
C GLY A 161 -13.13 -0.73 0.49
N VAL A 162 -12.31 -1.35 -0.37
CA VAL A 162 -12.78 -2.16 -1.52
C VAL A 162 -13.39 -3.48 -1.02
N LEU A 163 -14.54 -3.87 -1.58
CA LEU A 163 -15.21 -5.12 -1.22
C LEU A 163 -14.58 -6.29 -1.96
N ALA A 164 -13.47 -6.80 -1.43
CA ALA A 164 -12.75 -7.92 -2.02
C ALA A 164 -11.90 -8.67 -0.98
N GLU A 165 -11.56 -9.93 -1.26
CA GLU A 165 -10.70 -10.75 -0.40
C GLU A 165 -9.32 -10.11 -0.17
N GLU A 166 -8.83 -9.35 -1.16
CA GLU A 166 -7.57 -8.62 -1.12
C GLU A 166 -7.50 -7.59 0.01
N GLN A 167 -8.64 -7.18 0.58
CA GLN A 167 -8.65 -6.33 1.77
C GLN A 167 -7.93 -6.99 2.95
N LEU A 168 -8.17 -8.28 3.18
CA LEU A 168 -7.50 -9.04 4.22
C LEU A 168 -6.02 -9.24 3.90
N VAL A 169 -5.69 -9.49 2.62
CA VAL A 169 -4.30 -9.58 2.16
C VAL A 169 -3.55 -8.28 2.44
N LEU A 170 -4.17 -7.12 2.20
CA LEU A 170 -3.60 -5.82 2.52
C LEU A 170 -3.38 -5.67 4.03
N VAL A 171 -4.37 -6.01 4.87
CA VAL A 171 -4.22 -5.95 6.34
C VAL A 171 -3.06 -6.83 6.82
N LEU A 172 -2.94 -8.07 6.34
CA LEU A 172 -1.81 -8.95 6.68
C LEU A 172 -0.47 -8.38 6.19
N SER A 173 -0.44 -7.80 5.00
CA SER A 173 0.76 -7.15 4.45
C SER A 173 1.18 -5.91 5.26
N LEU A 174 0.23 -5.14 5.79
CA LEU A 174 0.51 -4.03 6.69
C LEU A 174 1.03 -4.50 8.06
N LEU A 175 0.59 -5.68 8.54
CA LEU A 175 1.15 -6.30 9.74
C LEU A 175 2.59 -6.80 9.54
N ILE A 176 2.97 -7.21 8.32
CA ILE A 176 4.36 -7.54 7.97
C ILE A 176 5.28 -6.34 8.22
N PHE A 177 4.86 -5.12 7.86
CA PHE A 177 5.65 -3.92 8.13
C PHE A 177 5.94 -3.71 9.62
N LEU A 178 4.95 -3.94 10.48
CA LEU A 178 5.12 -3.80 11.92
C LEU A 178 6.05 -4.88 12.48
N ALA A 179 5.92 -6.11 11.98
CA ALA A 179 6.68 -7.27 12.42
C ALA A 179 7.98 -7.51 11.65
N TRP A 180 8.41 -6.57 10.80
CA TRP A 180 9.53 -6.70 9.85
C TRP A 180 10.82 -7.30 10.42
N ARG A 181 11.09 -7.05 11.71
CA ARG A 181 12.28 -7.58 12.40
C ARG A 181 12.16 -9.05 12.79
N SER A 182 10.95 -9.57 12.96
CA SER A 182 10.70 -10.97 13.29
C SER A 182 10.50 -11.79 12.02
N LYS A 183 11.56 -12.44 11.56
CA LYS A 183 11.50 -13.33 10.38
C LYS A 183 10.42 -14.41 10.53
N PHE A 184 10.28 -14.99 11.73
CA PHE A 184 9.28 -16.01 12.00
C PHE A 184 7.86 -15.49 11.79
N PHE A 185 7.53 -14.33 12.36
CA PHE A 185 6.19 -13.76 12.22
C PHE A 185 5.92 -13.25 10.80
N VAL A 186 6.94 -12.72 10.12
CA VAL A 186 6.84 -12.37 8.69
C VAL A 186 6.54 -13.62 7.85
N CYS A 187 7.22 -14.74 8.09
CA CYS A 187 6.93 -16.01 7.41
C CYS A 187 5.50 -16.51 7.69
N PHE A 188 5.06 -16.45 8.96
CA PHE A 188 3.71 -16.84 9.34
C PHE A 188 2.64 -16.02 8.61
N LEU A 189 2.79 -14.69 8.60
CA LEU A 189 1.87 -13.80 7.87
C LEU A 189 1.92 -14.06 6.36
N LEU A 190 3.10 -14.33 5.81
CA LEU A 190 3.27 -14.61 4.39
C LEU A 190 2.57 -15.90 3.96
N ILE A 191 2.63 -16.97 4.79
CA ILE A 191 1.85 -18.19 4.57
C ILE A 191 0.35 -17.87 4.56
N GLY A 192 -0.11 -17.04 5.49
CA GLY A 192 -1.49 -16.55 5.51
C GLY A 192 -1.87 -15.84 4.21
N ILE A 193 -1.02 -14.94 3.71
CA ILE A 193 -1.25 -14.25 2.44
C ILE A 193 -1.32 -15.25 1.27
N PHE A 194 -0.39 -16.20 1.18
CA PHE A 194 -0.39 -17.22 0.13
C PHE A 194 -1.65 -18.10 0.14
N SER A 195 -2.20 -18.37 1.34
CA SER A 195 -3.44 -19.14 1.47
C SER A 195 -4.69 -18.38 0.98
N LEU A 196 -4.65 -17.05 0.99
CA LEU A 196 -5.74 -16.20 0.53
C LEU A 196 -5.61 -15.87 -0.96
N ASP A 197 -4.43 -15.40 -1.36
CA ASP A 197 -4.14 -15.01 -2.75
C ASP A 197 -2.67 -15.24 -3.10
N LEU A 198 -2.43 -16.27 -3.91
CA LEU A 198 -1.12 -16.62 -4.44
C LEU A 198 -0.45 -15.46 -5.20
N GLY A 199 -1.22 -14.68 -5.98
CA GLY A 199 -0.68 -13.61 -6.80
C GLY A 199 -0.11 -12.47 -5.95
N ASN A 200 -0.91 -11.96 -5.03
CA ASN A 200 -0.46 -10.93 -4.08
C ASN A 200 0.64 -11.47 -3.15
N GLY A 201 0.59 -12.76 -2.76
CA GLY A 201 1.66 -13.43 -2.01
C GLY A 201 3.01 -13.40 -2.72
N ILE A 202 3.04 -13.64 -4.04
CA ILE A 202 4.26 -13.53 -4.84
C ILE A 202 4.80 -12.10 -4.81
N VAL A 203 3.96 -11.08 -4.98
CA VAL A 203 4.40 -9.67 -4.96
C VAL A 203 5.04 -9.31 -3.61
N VAL A 204 4.41 -9.70 -2.50
CA VAL A 204 4.94 -9.47 -1.15
C VAL A 204 6.25 -10.24 -0.91
N LEU A 205 6.32 -11.51 -1.36
CA LEU A 205 7.53 -12.32 -1.25
C LEU A 205 8.69 -11.70 -2.03
N VAL A 206 8.47 -11.26 -3.27
CA VAL A 206 9.50 -10.60 -4.08
C VAL A 206 10.00 -9.35 -3.36
N PHE A 207 9.12 -8.57 -2.72
CA PHE A 207 9.53 -7.46 -1.85
C PHE A 207 10.42 -7.85 -0.69
N ILE A 208 10.05 -8.89 0.06
CA ILE A 208 10.87 -9.37 1.17
C ILE A 208 12.26 -9.79 0.67
N LEU A 209 12.32 -10.56 -0.43
CA LEU A 209 13.57 -11.05 -1.00
C LEU A 209 14.45 -9.90 -1.52
N THR A 210 13.88 -8.95 -2.27
CA THR A 210 14.61 -7.78 -2.76
C THR A 210 15.14 -6.91 -1.62
N ALA A 211 14.33 -6.68 -0.58
CA ALA A 211 14.77 -5.89 0.57
C ALA A 211 15.93 -6.59 1.31
N ILE A 212 15.85 -7.90 1.54
CA ILE A 212 16.96 -8.68 2.14
C ILE A 212 18.21 -8.61 1.26
N PHE A 213 18.06 -8.81 -0.05
CA PHE A 213 19.17 -8.74 -0.99
C PHE A 213 19.83 -7.36 -1.00
N PHE A 214 19.06 -6.28 -1.04
CA PHE A 214 19.61 -4.92 -0.98
C PHE A 214 20.27 -4.62 0.38
N GLN A 215 19.77 -5.18 1.49
CA GLN A 215 20.45 -5.07 2.78
C GLN A 215 21.81 -5.78 2.76
N VAL A 216 21.95 -6.91 2.05
CA VAL A 216 23.24 -7.58 1.86
C VAL A 216 24.16 -6.73 1.00
N VAL A 217 23.68 -6.20 -0.12
CA VAL A 217 24.46 -5.31 -1.02
C VAL A 217 24.91 -4.05 -0.29
N ASP A 218 24.05 -3.42 0.51
CA ASP A 218 24.39 -2.23 1.30
C ASP A 218 25.51 -2.51 2.32
N ARG A 219 25.59 -3.71 2.88
CA ARG A 219 26.69 -4.07 3.79
C ARG A 219 28.03 -4.21 3.07
N VAL A 220 28.02 -4.61 1.79
CA VAL A 220 29.25 -4.87 1.01
C VAL A 220 29.71 -3.63 0.24
N VAL A 221 28.82 -3.02 -0.53
CA VAL A 221 29.13 -1.92 -1.48
C VAL A 221 28.56 -0.58 -1.02
N GLY A 222 27.68 -0.59 -0.03
CA GLY A 222 27.02 0.61 0.47
C GLY A 222 25.81 1.06 -0.32
N LEU A 223 25.16 2.12 0.17
CA LEU A 223 23.90 2.64 -0.38
C LEU A 223 24.05 3.10 -1.84
N ARG A 224 25.26 3.56 -2.23
CA ARG A 224 25.58 3.92 -3.62
C ARG A 224 25.50 2.69 -4.54
N GLY A 225 26.00 1.54 -4.10
CA GLY A 225 25.89 0.28 -4.83
C GLY A 225 24.45 -0.15 -5.04
N VAL A 226 23.62 -0.03 -3.99
CA VAL A 226 22.17 -0.29 -4.10
C VAL A 226 21.50 0.63 -5.12
N ALA A 227 21.80 1.94 -5.11
CA ALA A 227 21.23 2.89 -6.06
C ALA A 227 21.62 2.58 -7.52
N ILE A 228 22.89 2.23 -7.77
CA ILE A 228 23.36 1.81 -9.10
C ILE A 228 22.62 0.54 -9.55
N LEU A 229 22.47 -0.43 -8.66
CA LEU A 229 21.78 -1.68 -8.96
C LEU A 229 20.31 -1.45 -9.33
N ILE A 230 19.61 -0.54 -8.65
CA ILE A 230 18.23 -0.16 -9.01
C ILE A 230 18.17 0.45 -10.40
N LEU A 231 19.11 1.32 -10.75
CA LEU A 231 19.17 1.92 -12.09
C LEU A 231 19.42 0.86 -13.16
N LEU A 232 20.28 -0.13 -12.89
CA LEU A 232 20.48 -1.28 -13.77
C LEU A 232 19.21 -2.14 -13.89
N MET A 233 18.51 -2.41 -12.78
CA MET A 233 17.25 -3.16 -12.79
C MET A 233 16.16 -2.44 -13.59
N PHE A 234 16.07 -1.10 -13.50
CA PHE A 234 15.15 -0.30 -14.31
C PHE A 234 15.50 -0.35 -15.79
N GLY A 235 16.78 -0.15 -16.14
CA GLY A 235 17.24 -0.29 -17.52
C GLY A 235 16.92 -1.67 -18.09
N PHE A 236 17.26 -2.73 -17.36
CA PHE A 236 16.97 -4.10 -17.75
C PHE A 236 15.46 -4.36 -17.92
N SER A 237 14.64 -3.90 -16.97
CA SER A 237 13.18 -4.07 -17.03
C SER A 237 12.55 -3.33 -18.22
N LEU A 238 13.08 -2.16 -18.57
CA LEU A 238 12.59 -1.34 -19.67
C LEU A 238 12.91 -1.97 -21.04
N PHE A 239 14.09 -2.57 -21.22
CA PHE A 239 14.51 -3.14 -22.50
C PHE A 239 14.17 -4.63 -22.66
N VAL A 240 14.18 -5.42 -21.58
CA VAL A 240 14.08 -6.89 -21.62
C VAL A 240 12.75 -7.40 -21.04
N GLY A 241 11.97 -6.54 -20.38
CA GLY A 241 10.76 -6.92 -19.65
C GLY A 241 9.72 -7.71 -20.48
N TYR A 242 9.49 -7.30 -21.74
CA TYR A 242 8.54 -8.01 -22.60
C TYR A 242 9.03 -9.42 -22.98
N THR A 243 10.32 -9.57 -23.28
CA THR A 243 10.93 -10.86 -23.60
C THR A 243 10.93 -11.80 -22.40
N LEU A 244 11.00 -11.26 -21.17
CA LEU A 244 10.88 -12.08 -19.95
C LEU A 244 9.48 -12.63 -19.76
N LEU A 245 8.44 -11.90 -20.20
CA LEU A 245 7.05 -12.34 -20.05
C LEU A 245 6.79 -13.65 -20.79
N SER A 246 7.33 -13.82 -22.01
CA SER A 246 7.19 -15.07 -22.78
C SER A 246 7.88 -16.26 -22.13
N HIS A 247 8.96 -16.03 -21.37
CA HIS A 247 9.63 -17.10 -20.63
C HIS A 247 8.81 -17.53 -19.39
N PHE A 248 8.09 -16.61 -18.76
CA PHE A 248 7.24 -16.92 -17.61
C PHE A 248 6.02 -17.79 -17.97
N GLU A 249 5.59 -17.83 -19.22
CA GLU A 249 4.53 -18.72 -19.71
C GLU A 249 4.87 -20.20 -19.48
N SER A 250 6.16 -20.55 -19.53
CA SER A 250 6.64 -21.93 -19.38
C SER A 250 6.69 -22.41 -17.91
N VAL A 251 6.53 -21.52 -16.93
CA VAL A 251 6.68 -21.86 -15.51
C VAL A 251 5.35 -22.34 -14.94
N ALA A 252 5.24 -23.61 -14.54
CA ALA A 252 3.96 -24.23 -14.11
C ALA A 252 3.14 -23.42 -13.07
N LEU A 253 3.80 -22.75 -12.12
CA LEU A 253 3.15 -21.96 -11.06
C LEU A 253 2.56 -20.62 -11.54
N VAL A 254 3.15 -20.01 -12.57
CA VAL A 254 2.82 -18.64 -13.03
C VAL A 254 2.32 -18.64 -14.47
N GLY A 255 2.52 -19.74 -15.19
CA GLY A 255 2.38 -19.88 -16.64
C GLY A 255 0.99 -19.59 -17.15
N GLN A 256 -0.06 -20.01 -16.42
CA GLN A 256 -1.45 -19.69 -16.79
C GLN A 256 -1.78 -18.20 -16.63
N LYS A 257 -1.25 -17.53 -15.60
CA LYS A 257 -1.42 -16.08 -15.43
C LYS A 257 -0.57 -15.33 -16.46
N ALA A 258 0.69 -15.72 -16.64
CA ALA A 258 1.59 -15.12 -17.63
C ALA A 258 1.05 -15.29 -19.05
N SER A 259 0.54 -16.46 -19.42
CA SER A 259 -0.07 -16.72 -20.72
C SER A 259 -1.38 -15.95 -20.89
N SER A 260 -2.19 -15.77 -19.85
CA SER A 260 -3.38 -14.91 -19.94
C SER A 260 -3.04 -13.42 -20.14
N ILE A 261 -1.95 -12.94 -19.51
CA ILE A 261 -1.46 -11.55 -19.66
C ILE A 261 -0.86 -11.37 -21.04
N SER A 262 -0.05 -12.34 -21.50
CA SER A 262 0.57 -12.36 -22.82
C SER A 262 -0.47 -12.49 -23.93
N ALA A 263 -1.44 -13.40 -23.79
CA ALA A 263 -2.57 -13.56 -24.70
C ALA A 263 -3.41 -12.30 -24.78
N LYS A 264 -3.74 -11.63 -23.66
CA LYS A 264 -4.38 -10.31 -23.70
C LYS A 264 -3.52 -9.26 -24.39
N ALA A 265 -2.21 -9.26 -24.15
CA ALA A 265 -1.28 -8.34 -24.79
C ALA A 265 -1.10 -8.59 -26.30
N SER A 266 -1.39 -9.80 -26.79
CA SER A 266 -1.21 -10.20 -28.19
C SER A 266 -2.51 -10.33 -28.99
N SER A 267 -3.64 -10.73 -28.38
CA SER A 267 -4.96 -10.78 -29.01
C SER A 267 -5.67 -9.42 -29.04
N ILE A 268 -5.32 -8.52 -28.12
CA ILE A 268 -5.79 -7.12 -28.04
C ILE A 268 -4.60 -6.21 -28.39
N GLY A 269 -3.90 -6.57 -29.47
CA GLY A 269 -2.54 -6.12 -29.81
C GLY A 269 -2.36 -4.61 -30.04
N GLU A 270 -3.43 -3.84 -30.21
CA GLU A 270 -3.38 -2.37 -30.34
C GLU A 270 -4.05 -1.61 -29.18
N GLU A 271 -5.12 -2.12 -28.56
CA GLU A 271 -5.84 -1.36 -27.53
C GLU A 271 -5.16 -1.37 -26.14
N ILE A 272 -4.50 -2.46 -25.72
CA ILE A 272 -3.83 -2.51 -24.39
C ILE A 272 -2.39 -1.96 -24.46
N ARG A 273 -1.65 -2.24 -25.55
CA ARG A 273 -0.39 -1.54 -25.86
C ARG A 273 -0.63 -0.04 -26.11
N GLY A 274 -1.79 0.31 -26.66
CA GLY A 274 -2.23 1.68 -26.91
C GLY A 274 -2.81 2.40 -25.69
N LYS A 275 -3.29 1.69 -24.66
CA LYS A 275 -3.94 2.36 -23.52
C LYS A 275 -2.99 3.29 -22.77
N TYR A 276 -1.75 2.86 -22.51
CA TYR A 276 -0.71 3.71 -21.91
C TYR A 276 0.73 3.36 -22.35
N PRO A 277 1.50 4.32 -22.88
CA PRO A 277 2.94 4.19 -23.09
C PRO A 277 3.68 3.66 -21.85
N VAL A 278 4.67 2.78 -22.04
CA VAL A 278 5.48 2.18 -20.96
C VAL A 278 6.05 3.24 -20.00
N ILE A 279 6.48 4.37 -20.55
CA ILE A 279 7.05 5.51 -19.81
C ILE A 279 6.02 6.20 -18.89
N LEU A 280 4.72 6.16 -19.23
CA LEU A 280 3.65 6.77 -18.42
C LEU A 280 3.17 5.86 -17.28
N ARG A 281 3.48 4.57 -17.29
CA ARG A 281 2.98 3.62 -16.28
C ARG A 281 3.41 3.95 -14.84
N PRO A 282 4.65 4.41 -14.55
CA PRO A 282 5.01 4.89 -13.22
C PRO A 282 4.17 6.08 -12.76
N ILE A 283 3.79 6.97 -13.69
CA ILE A 283 2.92 8.12 -13.39
C ILE A 283 1.51 7.63 -13.03
N ILE A 284 0.98 6.66 -13.76
CA ILE A 284 -0.31 6.02 -13.47
C ILE A 284 -0.27 5.30 -12.12
N THR A 285 0.84 4.62 -11.81
CA THR A 285 1.03 3.97 -10.52
C THR A 285 1.06 5.00 -9.40
N PHE A 286 1.70 6.14 -9.62
CA PHE A 286 1.66 7.26 -8.67
C PHE A 286 0.25 7.83 -8.49
N MET A 287 -0.48 8.07 -9.58
CA MET A 287 -1.85 8.60 -9.55
C MET A 287 -2.82 7.64 -8.84
N THR A 288 -2.81 6.36 -9.21
CA THR A 288 -3.59 5.29 -8.54
C THR A 288 -3.15 5.08 -7.09
N GLY A 289 -1.88 5.35 -6.78
CA GLY A 289 -1.34 5.29 -5.43
C GLY A 289 -1.87 6.41 -4.55
N VAL A 290 -1.92 7.64 -5.05
CA VAL A 290 -2.54 8.78 -4.33
C VAL A 290 -4.04 8.59 -4.27
N PHE A 291 -4.71 8.59 -5.42
CA PHE A 291 -6.13 8.29 -5.59
C PHE A 291 -6.50 8.35 -7.08
N MET A 292 -6.78 7.21 -7.73
CA MET A 292 -7.42 7.18 -9.04
C MET A 292 -8.28 5.92 -9.16
N THR A 293 -9.54 6.06 -9.56
CA THR A 293 -10.44 4.91 -9.73
C THR A 293 -10.20 4.18 -11.07
N PRO A 294 -10.70 2.95 -11.25
CA PRO A 294 -10.60 2.22 -12.52
C PRO A 294 -11.20 2.94 -13.72
N SER A 295 -12.33 3.63 -13.55
CA SER A 295 -12.94 4.49 -14.58
C SER A 295 -12.17 5.79 -14.81
N GLY A 296 -11.10 6.04 -14.05
CA GLY A 296 -10.20 7.17 -14.26
C GLY A 296 -10.60 8.45 -13.54
N VAL A 297 -11.42 8.39 -12.50
CA VAL A 297 -11.72 9.54 -11.63
C VAL A 297 -10.46 9.90 -10.85
N LYS A 298 -10.04 11.16 -10.93
CA LYS A 298 -8.74 11.64 -10.43
C LYS A 298 -8.91 12.77 -9.43
N ALA A 299 -7.99 12.91 -8.48
CA ALA A 299 -7.91 14.09 -7.62
C ALA A 299 -6.65 14.92 -7.94
N ILE A 300 -6.73 15.75 -8.99
CA ILE A 300 -5.56 16.46 -9.54
C ILE A 300 -4.83 17.33 -8.51
N PRO A 301 -5.51 18.14 -7.67
CA PRO A 301 -4.84 18.90 -6.62
C PRO A 301 -4.08 18.00 -5.63
N ALA A 302 -4.59 16.80 -5.33
CA ALA A 302 -3.92 15.86 -4.44
C ALA A 302 -2.61 15.33 -5.04
N TYR A 303 -2.51 15.19 -6.36
CA TYR A 303 -1.26 14.79 -7.03
C TYR A 303 -0.20 15.87 -6.91
N VAL A 304 -0.57 17.14 -7.10
CA VAL A 304 0.36 18.29 -6.97
C VAL A 304 0.90 18.37 -5.54
N ILE A 305 0.02 18.28 -4.54
CA ILE A 305 0.41 18.28 -3.12
C ILE A 305 1.32 17.09 -2.82
N SER A 306 0.98 15.89 -3.31
CA SER A 306 1.77 14.68 -3.10
C SER A 306 3.16 14.78 -3.72
N PHE A 307 3.25 15.30 -4.94
CA PHE A 307 4.51 15.47 -5.66
C PHE A 307 5.44 16.48 -4.97
N LEU A 308 4.91 17.64 -4.55
CA LEU A 308 5.67 18.61 -3.76
C LEU A 308 6.15 18.02 -2.43
N GLY A 309 5.28 17.26 -1.75
CA GLY A 309 5.63 16.53 -0.53
C GLY A 309 6.80 15.57 -0.73
N LEU A 310 6.77 14.78 -1.81
CA LEU A 310 7.86 13.88 -2.18
C LEU A 310 9.17 14.62 -2.41
N ILE A 311 9.17 15.75 -3.14
CA ILE A 311 10.38 16.56 -3.36
C ILE A 311 10.95 17.06 -2.02
N ILE A 312 10.11 17.59 -1.13
CA ILE A 312 10.55 18.13 0.17
C ILE A 312 11.18 17.01 1.02
N VAL A 313 10.52 15.85 1.09
CA VAL A 313 11.04 14.69 1.83
C VAL A 313 12.35 14.21 1.22
N PHE A 314 12.40 14.04 -0.10
CA PHE A 314 13.60 13.60 -0.81
C PHE A 314 14.80 14.52 -0.55
N ARG A 315 14.62 15.84 -0.67
CA ARG A 315 15.68 16.82 -0.35
C ARG A 315 16.18 16.68 1.08
N ARG A 316 15.27 16.51 2.05
CA ARG A 316 15.64 16.32 3.47
C ARG A 316 16.38 15.01 3.70
N ILE A 317 15.98 13.92 3.05
CA ILE A 317 16.70 12.63 3.08
C ILE A 317 18.11 12.80 2.54
N MET A 318 18.28 13.46 1.39
CA MET A 318 19.60 13.68 0.77
C MET A 318 20.53 14.51 1.66
N VAL A 319 20.04 15.59 2.26
CA VAL A 319 20.82 16.38 3.24
C VAL A 319 21.21 15.51 4.44
N CYS A 320 20.27 14.74 4.98
CA CYS A 320 20.54 13.87 6.14
C CYS A 320 21.56 12.77 5.82
N ILE A 321 21.51 12.18 4.62
CA ILE A 321 22.51 11.21 4.15
C ILE A 321 23.89 11.88 4.06
N SER A 322 23.98 13.09 3.49
CA SER A 322 25.23 13.83 3.38
C SER A 322 25.84 14.17 4.75
N ASP A 323 25.03 14.71 5.67
CA ASP A 323 25.46 15.10 7.01
C ASP A 323 25.88 13.90 7.88
N ARG A 324 25.12 12.79 7.80
CA ARG A 324 25.42 11.57 8.57
C ARG A 324 26.59 10.79 7.98
N SER A 325 26.79 10.81 6.66
CA SER A 325 27.97 10.21 6.03
C SER A 325 29.27 10.87 6.53
N ARG A 326 29.28 12.19 6.76
CA ARG A 326 30.45 12.89 7.32
C ARG A 326 30.75 12.55 8.79
N ARG A 327 29.76 12.11 9.56
CA ARG A 327 29.94 11.73 10.98
C ARG A 327 30.20 10.23 11.18
N TYR A 328 29.88 9.40 10.19
CA TYR A 328 30.03 7.94 10.28
C TYR A 328 31.49 7.50 10.37
N ASP A 329 32.40 8.24 9.73
CA ASP A 329 33.86 7.99 9.80
C ASP A 329 34.43 8.12 11.23
N ASN A 330 33.67 8.71 12.17
CA ASN A 330 34.09 8.93 13.56
C ASN A 330 33.43 8.00 14.60
N GLY A 331 32.68 6.97 14.18
CA GLY A 331 32.09 5.99 15.09
C GLY A 331 30.60 5.71 14.84
N MET A 332 30.25 4.43 14.91
CA MET A 332 28.97 3.87 14.45
C MET A 332 27.86 4.01 15.51
N ASN A 333 26.99 5.03 15.40
CA ASN A 333 25.80 5.16 16.24
C ASN A 333 24.64 4.24 15.79
N CYS A 334 23.95 3.57 16.73
CA CYS A 334 22.80 2.69 16.46
C CYS A 334 21.64 3.36 15.72
N GLU A 335 21.43 4.67 15.89
CA GLU A 335 20.39 5.41 15.17
C GLU A 335 20.71 5.58 13.67
N ASN A 336 22.00 5.63 13.32
CA ASN A 336 22.44 5.74 11.93
C ASN A 336 22.24 4.42 11.17
N SER A 337 22.43 3.26 11.83
CA SER A 337 22.19 1.96 11.20
C SER A 337 20.70 1.71 10.93
N GLN A 338 19.81 2.15 11.84
CA GLN A 338 18.36 2.08 11.63
C GLN A 338 17.90 2.97 10.47
N PHE A 339 18.38 4.21 10.40
CA PHE A 339 18.06 5.12 9.28
C PHE A 339 18.55 4.55 7.95
N ARG A 340 19.78 4.04 7.89
CA ARG A 340 20.33 3.44 6.68
C ARG A 340 19.52 2.21 6.22
N SER A 341 19.16 1.33 7.15
CA SER A 341 18.26 0.20 6.88
C SER A 341 16.90 0.66 6.35
N ALA A 342 16.33 1.74 6.89
CA ALA A 342 15.07 2.31 6.41
C ALA A 342 15.18 2.84 4.97
N CYS A 343 16.29 3.51 4.62
CA CYS A 343 16.56 3.95 3.26
C CYS A 343 16.64 2.78 2.29
N VAL A 344 17.32 1.69 2.67
CA VAL A 344 17.42 0.47 1.84
C VAL A 344 16.04 -0.17 1.62
N ASP A 345 15.22 -0.30 2.67
CA ASP A 345 13.88 -0.87 2.55
C ASP A 345 12.97 0.01 1.65
N ALA A 346 13.07 1.34 1.74
CA ALA A 346 12.35 2.26 0.87
C ALA A 346 12.83 2.20 -0.60
N LEU A 347 14.13 2.05 -0.82
CA LEU A 347 14.72 1.84 -2.14
C LEU A 347 14.28 0.51 -2.76
N ALA A 348 14.18 -0.56 -1.96
CA ALA A 348 13.62 -1.84 -2.41
C ALA A 348 12.16 -1.71 -2.84
N ALA A 349 11.35 -0.95 -2.10
CA ALA A 349 9.96 -0.65 -2.48
C ALA A 349 9.88 0.08 -3.83
N ILE A 350 10.71 1.12 -4.03
CA ILE A 350 10.78 1.86 -5.30
C ILE A 350 11.23 0.95 -6.45
N ALA A 351 12.23 0.10 -6.21
CA ALA A 351 12.75 -0.82 -7.22
C ALA A 351 11.68 -1.81 -7.70
N ILE A 352 10.91 -2.39 -6.79
CA ILE A 352 9.85 -3.33 -7.17
C ILE A 352 8.73 -2.66 -7.91
N ILE A 353 8.26 -1.51 -7.44
CA ILE A 353 7.24 -0.74 -8.15
C ILE A 353 7.72 -0.47 -9.57
N GLY A 354 8.92 0.09 -9.75
CA GLY A 354 9.44 0.39 -11.08
C GLY A 354 9.61 -0.85 -11.96
N CYS A 355 10.21 -1.93 -11.45
CA CYS A 355 10.44 -3.14 -12.24
C CYS A 355 9.13 -3.80 -12.67
N PHE A 356 8.18 -4.00 -11.76
CA PHE A 356 6.91 -4.64 -12.10
C PHE A 356 6.11 -3.79 -13.09
N VAL A 357 6.09 -2.47 -12.91
CA VAL A 357 5.33 -1.56 -13.78
C VAL A 357 5.89 -1.52 -15.20
N PHE A 358 7.22 -1.66 -15.37
CA PHE A 358 7.84 -1.77 -16.70
C PHE A 358 7.63 -3.15 -17.34
N VAL A 359 7.74 -4.24 -16.57
CA VAL A 359 7.63 -5.62 -17.07
C VAL A 359 6.17 -6.02 -17.34
N LEU A 360 5.25 -5.68 -16.44
CA LEU A 360 3.88 -6.19 -16.41
C LEU A 360 2.87 -5.04 -16.64
N PRO A 361 2.25 -4.95 -17.84
CA PRO A 361 1.35 -3.84 -18.18
C PRO A 361 0.14 -3.72 -17.25
N ASP A 362 -0.47 -4.85 -16.87
CA ASP A 362 -1.68 -4.90 -16.02
C ASP A 362 -1.38 -4.59 -14.54
N TYR A 363 -0.11 -4.46 -14.18
CA TYR A 363 0.35 -4.19 -12.82
C TYR A 363 0.75 -2.72 -12.61
N ALA A 364 0.34 -1.82 -13.51
CA ALA A 364 0.49 -0.37 -13.36
C ALA A 364 -0.44 0.24 -12.29
N ASN A 365 -1.39 -0.52 -11.76
CA ASN A 365 -2.29 -0.07 -10.70
C ASN A 365 -1.62 -0.25 -9.31
N ALA A 366 -1.64 0.81 -8.49
CA ALA A 366 -1.02 0.81 -7.17
C ALA A 366 -1.65 -0.15 -6.14
N LYS A 367 -2.82 -0.75 -6.42
CA LYS A 367 -3.44 -1.74 -5.54
C LYS A 367 -2.49 -2.86 -5.11
N TYR A 368 -1.59 -3.26 -6.00
CA TYR A 368 -0.59 -4.32 -5.74
C TYR A 368 0.57 -3.87 -4.85
N TYR A 369 0.78 -2.56 -4.68
CA TYR A 369 1.95 -2.00 -3.99
C TYR A 369 1.59 -1.09 -2.82
N ILE A 370 0.31 -0.82 -2.58
CA ILE A 370 -0.11 0.12 -1.52
C ILE A 370 0.37 -0.33 -0.12
N PHE A 371 0.61 -1.63 0.07
CA PHE A 371 1.22 -2.17 1.29
C PHE A 371 2.65 -1.67 1.55
N LEU A 372 3.32 -1.07 0.55
CA LEU A 372 4.67 -0.50 0.65
C LEU A 372 4.69 0.94 1.20
N VAL A 373 3.54 1.64 1.24
CA VAL A 373 3.44 3.02 1.74
C VAL A 373 4.04 3.19 3.15
N PRO A 374 3.80 2.29 4.13
CA PRO A 374 4.45 2.37 5.44
C PRO A 374 5.98 2.33 5.38
N PHE A 375 6.59 1.58 4.46
CA PHE A 375 8.05 1.56 4.31
C PHE A 375 8.59 2.91 3.81
N LEU A 376 7.90 3.55 2.87
CA LEU A 376 8.24 4.90 2.40
C LEU A 376 8.05 5.97 3.48
N PHE A 377 6.97 5.87 4.28
CA PHE A 377 6.77 6.78 5.40
C PHE A 377 7.72 6.53 6.56
N TYR A 378 8.22 5.30 6.71
CA TYR A 378 9.16 4.95 7.77
C TYR A 378 10.48 5.71 7.62
N VAL A 379 11.08 5.74 6.43
CA VAL A 379 12.27 6.58 6.17
C VAL A 379 11.96 8.07 6.33
N SER A 380 10.78 8.51 5.88
CA SER A 380 10.33 9.90 6.00
C SER A 380 10.23 10.36 7.46
N SER A 381 9.86 9.45 8.37
CA SER A 381 9.73 9.75 9.81
C SER A 381 11.04 10.11 10.51
N PHE A 382 12.20 9.79 9.92
CA PHE A 382 13.51 10.20 10.44
C PHE A 382 13.84 11.67 10.12
N VAL A 383 13.25 12.24 9.06
CA VAL A 383 13.60 13.57 8.55
C VAL A 383 12.46 14.60 8.65
N VAL A 384 11.23 14.12 8.89
CA VAL A 384 10.03 14.94 9.06
C VAL A 384 9.31 14.54 10.34
N CYS A 385 8.93 15.53 11.15
CA CYS A 385 8.21 15.30 12.38
C CYS A 385 6.83 14.68 12.11
N ARG A 386 6.42 13.74 12.97
CA ARG A 386 5.12 13.06 12.94
C ARG A 386 3.92 13.97 12.64
N HIS A 387 3.84 15.13 13.30
CA HIS A 387 2.72 16.06 13.14
C HIS A 387 2.60 16.62 11.71
N LYS A 388 3.73 16.84 11.02
CA LYS A 388 3.73 17.30 9.63
C LYS A 388 3.24 16.20 8.68
N ILE A 389 3.61 14.94 8.93
CA ILE A 389 3.12 13.79 8.16
C ILE A 389 1.60 13.63 8.38
N LEU A 390 1.13 13.80 9.62
CA LEU A 390 -0.30 13.79 9.95
C LEU A 390 -1.08 14.85 9.16
N ILE A 391 -0.62 16.11 9.23
CA ILE A 391 -1.27 17.22 8.50
C ILE A 391 -1.25 16.93 7.00
N PHE A 392 -0.12 16.49 6.44
CA PHE A 392 0.00 16.16 5.03
C PHE A 392 -1.03 15.11 4.58
N ASN A 393 -1.14 13.99 5.29
CA ASN A 393 -2.12 12.95 4.95
C ASN A 393 -3.57 13.42 5.14
N ALA A 394 -3.84 14.20 6.19
CA ALA A 394 -5.18 14.77 6.40
C ALA A 394 -5.58 15.74 5.28
N VAL A 395 -4.67 16.65 4.88
CA VAL A 395 -4.89 17.58 3.77
C VAL A 395 -5.11 16.84 2.46
N LEU A 396 -4.31 15.80 2.18
CA LEU A 396 -4.50 14.97 0.99
C LEU A 396 -5.88 14.29 0.98
N SER A 397 -6.26 13.64 2.07
CA SER A 397 -7.56 12.95 2.18
C SER A 397 -8.74 13.90 2.07
N VAL A 398 -8.68 15.07 2.72
CA VAL A 398 -9.71 16.11 2.59
C VAL A 398 -9.80 16.63 1.15
N THR A 399 -8.65 16.84 0.50
CA THR A 399 -8.61 17.29 -0.90
C THR A 399 -9.26 16.28 -1.84
N VAL A 400 -9.01 14.98 -1.65
CA VAL A 400 -9.67 13.91 -2.42
C VAL A 400 -11.18 13.92 -2.17
N LEU A 401 -11.62 14.01 -0.91
CA LEU A 401 -13.03 14.07 -0.55
C LEU A 401 -13.76 15.27 -1.17
N ILE A 402 -13.13 16.46 -1.16
CA ILE A 402 -13.68 17.66 -1.79
C ILE A 402 -13.83 17.45 -3.30
N ASN A 403 -12.78 16.98 -4.00
CA ASN A 403 -12.85 16.76 -5.45
C ASN A 403 -13.94 15.75 -5.82
N LEU A 404 -14.02 14.62 -5.12
CA LEU A 404 -15.06 13.62 -5.37
C LEU A 404 -16.46 14.15 -5.08
N SER A 405 -16.62 14.98 -4.05
CA SER A 405 -17.91 15.61 -3.74
C SER A 405 -18.33 16.59 -4.85
N LEU A 406 -17.37 17.33 -5.41
CA LEU A 406 -17.62 18.23 -6.54
C LEU A 406 -17.98 17.46 -7.83
N TYR A 407 -17.42 16.27 -8.06
CA TYR A 407 -17.76 15.43 -9.22
C TYR A 407 -19.17 14.84 -9.18
N ARG A 408 -19.89 15.01 -8.07
CA ARG A 408 -21.28 14.57 -7.92
C ARG A 408 -22.30 15.69 -8.15
N ILE A 409 -21.85 16.94 -8.13
CA ILE A 409 -22.65 18.13 -8.46
C ILE A 409 -22.54 18.34 -9.97
#